data_AF-A0A3D1JTJ3-F1
#
_entry.id   AF-A0A3D1JTJ3-F1
#
_cell.length_a   1.000
_cell.length_b   1.000
_cell.length_c   1.000
_cell.angle_alpha   90.00
_cell.angle_beta   90.00
_cell.angle_gamma   90.00
#
_symmetry.space_group_name_H-M   'P 1'
#
loop_
_entity.id
_entity.type
_entity.pdbx_description
1 polymer ?
#
loop_
_entity_poly.entity_id
_entity_poly.type
_entity_poly.pdbx_seq_one_letter_code
_entity_poly.pdbx_strand_id
1 'polypeptide(L)'
;ALGVFKLIKKGMQEGGFKAKIGALLFKPVLRHIKHKLDYSEVGGACFLGVNKVVVKAHGSSDRVAICSAVLQAKNLAEAGIIEKIKSDLDKIKE
;
A
#
# COMPACT_ATOMS: atom_id res chain seq x y z
N ALA A 1 4.12 -2.23 -10.95
CA ALA A 1 5.32 -2.65 -10.18
C ALA A 1 5.41 -4.16 -9.94
N LEU A 2 4.36 -4.82 -9.40
CA LEU A 2 4.34 -6.28 -9.17
C LEU A 2 4.60 -7.14 -10.44
N GLY A 3 4.23 -6.65 -11.63
CA GLY A 3 4.48 -7.34 -12.90
C GLY A 3 5.97 -7.48 -13.26
N VAL A 4 6.75 -6.40 -13.11
CA VAL A 4 8.21 -6.42 -13.33
C VAL A 4 8.90 -7.33 -12.32
N PHE A 5 8.46 -7.32 -11.06
CA PHE A 5 8.96 -8.24 -10.04
C PHE A 5 8.70 -9.71 -10.40
N LYS A 6 7.52 -10.03 -10.95
CA LYS A 6 7.22 -11.39 -11.46
C LYS A 6 8.16 -11.80 -12.60
N LEU A 7 8.48 -10.90 -13.53
CA LEU A 7 9.42 -11.18 -14.62
C LEU A 7 10.83 -11.47 -14.10
N ILE A 8 11.34 -10.64 -13.18
CA ILE A 8 12.64 -10.85 -12.54
C ILE A 8 12.66 -12.20 -11.81
N LYS A 9 11.62 -12.49 -11.01
CA LYS A 9 11.51 -13.76 -10.28
C LYS A 9 11.51 -14.96 -11.23
N LYS A 10 10.79 -14.88 -12.35
CA LYS A 10 10.70 -15.94 -13.35
C LYS A 10 12.05 -16.18 -14.04
N GLY A 11 12.72 -15.12 -14.48
CA GLY A 11 14.06 -15.23 -15.07
C GLY A 11 15.10 -15.84 -14.12
N MET A 12 15.03 -15.52 -12.83
CA MET A 12 15.91 -16.13 -11.82
C MET A 12 15.61 -17.61 -11.54
N GLN A 13 14.36 -18.05 -11.71
CA GLN A 13 13.97 -19.46 -11.56
C GLN A 13 14.37 -20.30 -12.77
N GLU A 14 14.34 -19.71 -13.97
CA GLU A 14 14.62 -20.38 -15.25
C GLU A 14 16.12 -20.38 -15.61
N GLY A 15 16.92 -19.45 -15.07
CA GLY A 15 18.36 -19.26 -15.41
C GLY A 15 19.35 -20.33 -14.91
N GLY A 16 18.91 -21.54 -14.59
CA GLY A 16 19.78 -22.64 -14.18
C GLY A 16 20.43 -22.50 -12.79
N PHE A 17 21.49 -23.28 -12.53
CA PHE A 17 22.08 -23.45 -11.20
C PHE A 17 22.69 -22.15 -10.62
N LYS A 18 23.42 -21.38 -11.44
CA LYS A 18 24.03 -20.11 -11.02
C LYS A 18 22.99 -19.06 -10.66
N ALA A 19 21.92 -18.95 -11.45
CA ALA A 19 20.82 -18.02 -11.16
C ALA A 19 20.08 -18.38 -9.86
N LYS A 20 19.91 -19.67 -9.56
CA LYS A 20 19.29 -20.14 -8.31
C LYS A 20 20.14 -19.80 -7.07
N ILE A 21 21.46 -19.92 -7.16
CA ILE A 21 22.36 -19.49 -6.07
C ILE A 21 22.26 -17.97 -5.87
N GLY A 22 22.32 -17.19 -6.94
CA GLY A 22 22.10 -15.74 -6.86
C GLY A 22 20.74 -15.39 -6.25
N ALA A 23 19.68 -16.12 -6.63
CA ALA A 23 18.35 -15.92 -6.06
C ALA A 23 18.27 -16.21 -4.55
N LEU A 24 19.02 -17.18 -4.07
CA LEU A 24 19.10 -17.49 -2.65
C LEU A 24 19.78 -16.35 -1.88
N LEU A 25 20.89 -15.82 -2.42
CA LEU A 25 21.61 -14.69 -1.83
C LEU A 25 20.75 -13.41 -1.82
N PHE A 26 20.00 -13.15 -2.89
CA PHE A 26 19.12 -11.97 -2.98
C PHE A 26 17.74 -12.15 -2.32
N LYS A 27 17.40 -13.35 -1.84
CA LYS A 27 16.10 -13.65 -1.22
C LYS A 27 15.64 -12.65 -0.15
N PRO A 28 16.47 -12.23 0.83
CA PRO A 28 16.04 -11.24 1.84
C PRO A 28 15.71 -9.89 1.21
N VAL A 29 16.51 -9.43 0.25
CA VAL A 29 16.30 -8.16 -0.46
C VAL A 29 15.04 -8.23 -1.32
N LEU A 30 14.85 -9.31 -2.09
CA LEU A 30 13.65 -9.52 -2.90
C LEU A 30 12.37 -9.55 -2.07
N ARG A 31 12.44 -10.06 -0.83
CA ARG A 31 11.30 -10.05 0.10
C ARG A 31 10.95 -8.63 0.52
N HIS A 32 11.94 -7.81 0.88
CA HIS A 32 11.72 -6.40 1.20
C HIS A 32 11.18 -5.60 0.01
N ILE A 33 11.73 -5.83 -1.20
CA ILE A 33 11.23 -5.20 -2.41
C ILE A 33 9.77 -5.58 -2.63
N LYS A 34 9.41 -6.86 -2.49
CA LYS A 34 8.02 -7.31 -2.61
C LYS A 34 7.12 -6.55 -1.64
N HIS A 35 7.47 -6.46 -0.36
CA HIS A 35 6.67 -5.72 0.64
C HIS A 35 6.50 -4.24 0.25
N LYS A 36 7.56 -3.56 -0.18
CA LYS A 36 7.44 -2.16 -0.63
C LYS A 36 6.58 -1.97 -1.88
N LEU A 37 6.53 -2.98 -2.76
CA LEU A 37 5.72 -2.95 -3.98
C LEU A 37 4.28 -3.42 -3.76
N ASP A 38 3.99 -4.04 -2.62
CA ASP A 38 2.66 -4.51 -2.26
C ASP A 38 1.90 -3.41 -1.53
N TYR A 39 1.18 -2.60 -2.30
CA TYR A 39 0.34 -1.52 -1.78
C TYR A 39 -0.88 -2.03 -1.00
N SER A 40 -1.09 -3.36 -0.93
CA SER A 40 -2.17 -3.97 -0.15
C SER A 40 -2.08 -3.61 1.34
N GLU A 41 -0.88 -3.34 1.86
CA GLU A 41 -0.69 -2.99 3.28
C GLU A 41 -1.28 -1.63 3.67
N VAL A 42 -1.56 -0.75 2.71
CA VAL A 42 -2.20 0.56 2.95
C VAL A 42 -3.71 0.41 3.24
N GLY A 43 -4.28 -0.79 3.06
CA GLY A 43 -5.66 -1.12 3.41
C GLY A 43 -6.69 -0.59 2.41
N GLY A 44 -6.90 0.72 2.37
CA GLY A 44 -7.89 1.37 1.52
C GLY A 44 -7.50 2.77 1.04
N ALA A 45 -8.27 3.30 0.08
CA ALA A 45 -8.10 4.67 -0.39
C ALA A 45 -8.96 5.62 0.44
N CYS A 46 -8.36 6.69 0.98
CA CYS A 46 -9.09 7.78 1.62
C CYS A 46 -9.87 8.58 0.57
N PHE A 47 -11.17 8.71 0.75
CA PHE A 47 -12.03 9.50 -0.12
C PHE A 47 -12.12 10.93 0.42
N LEU A 48 -11.49 11.88 -0.28
CA LEU A 48 -11.43 13.29 0.12
C LEU A 48 -12.63 14.06 -0.47
N GLY A 49 -12.96 15.21 0.15
CA GLY A 49 -14.03 16.10 -0.32
C GLY A 49 -15.43 15.77 0.24
N VAL A 50 -15.53 14.80 1.13
CA VAL A 50 -16.77 14.46 1.86
C VAL A 50 -16.73 14.99 3.30
N ASN A 51 -17.89 15.10 3.95
CA ASN A 51 -18.02 15.69 5.29
C ASN A 51 -17.54 14.81 6.46
N LYS A 52 -17.16 13.56 6.19
CA LYS A 52 -16.76 12.56 7.19
C LYS A 52 -15.63 11.69 6.63
N VAL A 53 -14.90 11.01 7.51
CA VAL A 53 -13.86 10.06 7.09
C VAL A 53 -14.49 8.89 6.35
N VAL A 54 -14.08 8.68 5.11
CA VAL A 54 -14.51 7.56 4.27
C VAL A 54 -13.26 6.89 3.70
N VAL A 55 -13.10 5.59 3.97
CA VAL A 55 -12.03 4.76 3.43
C VAL A 55 -12.65 3.65 2.59
N LYS A 56 -12.25 3.58 1.32
CA LYS A 56 -12.72 2.57 0.38
C LYS A 56 -11.69 1.43 0.26
N ALA A 57 -12.06 0.25 0.74
CA ALA A 57 -11.29 -0.97 0.51
C ALA A 57 -11.44 -1.47 -0.94
N HIS A 58 -10.49 -2.29 -1.39
CA HIS A 58 -10.56 -2.90 -2.71
C HIS A 58 -11.44 -4.16 -2.69
N GLY A 59 -12.06 -4.53 -3.81
CA GLY A 59 -13.00 -5.67 -3.86
C GLY A 59 -12.32 -7.02 -3.60
N SER A 60 -11.04 -7.15 -3.93
CA SER A 60 -10.23 -8.35 -3.63
C SER A 60 -9.40 -8.22 -2.35
N SER A 61 -9.76 -7.29 -1.45
CA SER A 61 -9.08 -7.13 -0.15
C SER A 61 -9.24 -8.38 0.71
N ASP A 62 -8.13 -8.85 1.28
CA ASP A 62 -8.11 -9.93 2.25
C ASP A 62 -8.33 -9.41 3.69
N ARG A 63 -8.30 -10.31 4.69
CA ARG A 63 -8.50 -9.96 6.10
C ARG A 63 -7.51 -8.91 6.62
N VAL A 64 -6.28 -8.91 6.10
CA VAL A 64 -5.23 -7.99 6.54
C VAL A 64 -5.51 -6.61 5.95
N ALA A 65 -5.83 -6.55 4.65
CA ALA A 65 -6.18 -5.32 3.97
C ALA A 65 -7.42 -4.64 4.59
N ILE A 66 -8.46 -5.42 4.95
CA ILE A 66 -9.65 -4.87 5.64
C ILE A 66 -9.28 -4.33 7.03
N CYS A 67 -8.47 -5.04 7.81
CA CYS A 67 -8.00 -4.57 9.11
C CYS A 67 -7.21 -3.25 8.97
N SER A 68 -6.28 -3.18 8.01
CA SER A 68 -5.53 -1.96 7.71
C SER A 68 -6.46 -0.81 7.30
N ALA A 69 -7.51 -1.04 6.51
CA ALA A 69 -8.45 -0.01 6.11
C ALA A 69 -9.25 0.56 7.31
N VAL A 70 -9.65 -0.30 8.25
CA VAL A 70 -10.32 0.14 9.49
C VAL A 70 -9.37 0.95 10.38
N LEU A 71 -8.13 0.48 10.56
CA LEU A 71 -7.11 1.20 11.32
C LEU A 71 -6.78 2.55 10.67
N GLN A 72 -6.71 2.61 9.34
CA GLN A 72 -6.55 3.87 8.61
C GLN A 72 -7.72 4.82 8.85
N ALA A 73 -8.96 4.34 8.78
CA ALA A 73 -10.15 5.16 9.06
C ALA A 73 -10.13 5.71 10.50
N LYS A 74 -9.76 4.87 11.48
CA LYS A 74 -9.57 5.29 12.88
C LYS A 74 -8.52 6.41 12.97
N ASN A 75 -7.34 6.20 12.41
CA ASN A 75 -6.24 7.17 12.47
C ASN A 75 -6.62 8.51 11.82
N LEU A 76 -7.34 8.48 10.69
CA LEU A 76 -7.83 9.70 10.02
C LEU A 76 -8.85 10.46 10.87
N ALA A 77 -9.73 9.72 11.57
CA ALA A 77 -10.72 10.30 12.47
C ALA A 77 -10.06 10.92 13.72
N GLU A 78 -9.13 10.20 14.36
CA GLU A 78 -8.39 10.70 15.52
C GLU A 78 -7.49 11.90 15.16
N ALA A 79 -6.94 11.92 13.94
CA ALA A 79 -6.12 13.03 13.47
C ALA A 79 -6.92 14.30 13.10
N GLY A 80 -8.26 14.25 13.10
CA GLY A 80 -9.13 15.39 12.77
C GLY A 80 -8.92 15.92 11.35
N ILE A 81 -8.72 15.02 10.38
CA ILE A 81 -8.34 15.41 9.01
C ILE A 81 -9.41 16.28 8.33
N ILE A 82 -10.70 16.02 8.59
CA ILE A 82 -11.79 16.79 7.98
C ILE A 82 -11.74 18.24 8.45
N GLU A 83 -11.53 18.45 9.75
CA GLU A 83 -11.45 19.76 10.38
C GLU A 83 -10.23 20.53 9.88
N LYS A 84 -9.07 19.85 9.76
CA LYS A 84 -7.85 20.44 9.21
C LYS A 84 -8.02 20.90 7.77
N ILE A 85 -8.56 20.02 6.90
CA ILE A 85 -8.81 20.35 5.49
C ILE A 85 -9.77 21.55 5.38
N LYS A 86 -10.86 21.57 6.16
CA LYS A 86 -11.79 22.71 6.17
C LYS A 86 -11.08 24.00 6.56
N SER A 87 -10.34 23.99 7.67
CA SER A 87 -9.59 25.15 8.14
C SER A 87 -8.58 25.66 7.11
N ASP A 88 -7.89 24.76 6.40
CA ASP A 88 -6.92 25.17 5.38
C ASP A 88 -7.59 25.71 4.11
N LEU A 89 -8.74 25.15 3.72
CA LEU A 89 -9.52 25.69 2.59
C LEU A 89 -10.09 27.07 2.89
N ASP A 90 -10.50 27.34 4.12
CA ASP A 90 -11.02 28.66 4.50
C ASP A 90 -9.93 29.75 4.43
N LYS A 91 -8.69 29.43 4.83
CA LYS A 91 -7.53 30.34 4.69
C LYS A 91 -7.17 30.68 3.24
N ILE A 92 -7.51 29.82 2.29
CA ILE A 92 -7.21 30.03 0.86
C ILE A 92 -8.27 30.93 0.20
N LYS A 93 -9.46 31.03 0.80
CA LYS A 93 -10.57 31.86 0.26
C LYS A 93 -10.47 33.33 0.65
N GLU A 94 -9.68 33.65 1.68
CA GLU A 94 -9.29 35.02 2.04
C GLU A 94 -8.16 35.51 1.13
#